data_AF-A0A1G1WJM3-F1
#
_entry.id   AF-A0A1G1WJM3-F1
#
_cell.length_a   1.000
_cell.length_b   1.000
_cell.length_c   1.000
_cell.angle_alpha   90.00
_cell.angle_beta   90.00
_cell.angle_gamma   90.00
#
_symmetry.space_group_name_H-M   'P 1'
#
loop_
_entity.id
_entity.type
_entity.pdbx_description
1 polymer ?
#
loop_
_entity_poly.entity_id
_entity_poly.type
_entity_poly.pdbx_seq_one_letter_code
_entity_poly.pdbx_strand_id
1 'polypeptide(L)' 'MDLFSGFKKYIVSSDEKTKDPVCGMSVVKNDDLKSTFEGNSYYFCSTSCKEEFDKNPGNFVEDE' A
#
# COMPACT_ATOMS: atom_id res chain seq x y z
N MET A 1 -34.27 -13.47 18.75
CA MET A 1 -34.21 -13.05 17.35
C MET A 1 -33.96 -11.56 17.33
N ASP A 2 -33.21 -11.10 16.31
CA ASP A 2 -32.90 -9.71 16.00
C ASP A 2 -31.79 -9.08 16.87
N LEU A 3 -30.69 -8.54 16.34
CA LEU A 3 -30.45 -7.99 15.01
C LEU A 3 -28.92 -7.89 14.78
N PHE A 4 -28.44 -8.31 13.61
CA PHE A 4 -27.11 -7.99 13.11
C PHE A 4 -26.95 -6.46 13.05
N SER A 5 -26.10 -5.84 13.86
CA SER A 5 -25.51 -4.50 13.59
C SER A 5 -24.74 -4.00 14.80
N GLY A 6 -23.43 -3.90 14.67
CA GLY A 6 -22.62 -3.32 15.74
C GLY A 6 -21.16 -3.15 15.34
N PHE A 7 -20.95 -2.46 14.21
CA PHE A 7 -19.72 -1.79 13.82
C PHE A 7 -18.43 -2.62 14.04
N LYS A 8 -18.00 -3.28 12.95
CA LYS A 8 -16.58 -3.56 12.73
C LYS A 8 -15.84 -2.24 12.91
N LYS A 9 -15.29 -2.06 14.11
CA LYS A 9 -14.64 -0.83 14.57
C LYS A 9 -13.49 -0.60 13.61
N TYR A 10 -13.74 0.28 12.64
CA TYR A 10 -12.80 0.84 11.69
C TYR A 10 -11.75 1.61 12.50
N ILE A 11 -10.89 0.90 13.24
CA ILE A 11 -9.64 1.44 13.76
C ILE A 11 -8.66 1.56 12.59
N VAL A 12 -8.98 2.42 11.62
CA VAL A 12 -7.95 2.89 10.70
C VAL A 12 -7.17 3.93 11.49
N SER A 13 -6.13 3.47 12.19
CA SER A 13 -5.11 4.32 12.82
C SER A 13 -4.50 5.20 11.73
N SER A 14 -4.79 6.49 11.81
CA SER A 14 -4.87 7.40 10.66
C SER A 14 -3.55 7.88 10.04
N ASP A 15 -2.40 7.23 10.27
CA ASP A 15 -1.10 7.72 9.76
C ASP A 15 -0.06 6.60 9.52
N GLU A 16 -0.47 5.49 8.92
CA GLU A 16 0.52 4.54 8.40
C GLU A 16 1.16 5.11 7.13
N LYS A 17 2.28 5.82 7.29
CA LYS A 17 3.12 6.28 6.18
C LYS A 17 4.17 5.22 5.88
N THR A 18 4.32 4.92 4.60
CA THR A 18 5.34 4.00 4.08
C THR A 18 6.22 4.75 3.09
N LYS A 19 7.35 4.14 2.73
CA LYS A 19 8.24 4.69 1.72
C LYS A 19 7.86 4.14 0.35
N ASP A 20 7.73 5.02 -0.62
CA ASP A 20 7.63 4.65 -2.03
C ASP A 20 8.97 4.01 -2.46
N PRO A 21 8.99 2.75 -2.90
CA PRO A 21 10.24 2.05 -3.23
C PRO A 21 10.89 2.58 -4.53
N VAL A 22 10.16 3.32 -5.37
CA VAL A 22 10.68 3.90 -6.61
C VAL A 22 11.38 5.22 -6.35
N CYS A 23 10.69 6.17 -5.70
CA CYS A 23 11.22 7.53 -5.50
C CYS A 23 11.75 7.81 -4.09
N GLY A 24 11.44 6.94 -3.12
CA GLY A 24 11.85 7.09 -1.73
C GLY A 24 11.03 8.10 -0.91
N MET A 25 9.96 8.66 -1.47
CA MET A 25 9.10 9.61 -0.74
C MET A 25 8.25 8.91 0.32
N SER A 26 7.95 9.62 1.41
CA SER A 26 6.97 9.15 2.39
C SER A 26 5.56 9.34 1.86
N VAL A 27 4.83 8.24 1.72
CA VAL A 27 3.47 8.20 1.18
C VAL A 27 2.54 7.62 2.22
N VAL A 28 1.31 8.13 2.28
CA VAL A 28 0.27 7.53 3.12
C VAL A 28 -0.16 6.22 2.47
N LYS A 29 -0.30 5.14 3.25
CA LYS A 29 -0.88 3.90 2.75
C LYS A 29 -2.28 4.17 2.21
N ASN A 30 -2.43 4.13 0.89
CA ASN A 30 -3.68 4.29 0.18
C ASN A 30 -3.90 3.11 -0.77
N ASP A 31 -5.07 2.48 -0.70
CA ASP A 31 -5.49 1.39 -1.57
C ASP A 31 -5.59 1.79 -3.06
N ASP A 32 -5.69 3.08 -3.40
CA ASP A 32 -5.72 3.56 -4.79
C ASP A 32 -4.39 3.35 -5.52
N LEU A 33 -3.28 3.57 -4.82
CA LEU A 33 -1.92 3.53 -5.36
C LEU A 33 -1.10 2.45 -4.64
N LYS A 34 -1.63 1.23 -4.64
CA LYS A 34 -0.94 0.04 -4.12
C LYS A 34 -0.62 -0.98 -5.21
N SER A 35 0.42 -1.76 -4.96
CA SER A 35 0.74 -2.99 -5.70
C SER A 35 1.15 -4.09 -4.73
N THR A 36 0.92 -5.33 -5.11
CA THR A 36 1.26 -6.50 -4.28
C THR A 36 2.32 -7.30 -5.00
N PHE A 37 3.47 -7.46 -4.35
CA PHE A 37 4.60 -8.21 -4.88
C PHE A 37 5.18 -9.09 -3.78
N GLU A 38 5.39 -10.37 -4.07
CA GLU A 38 5.90 -11.38 -3.11
C GLU A 38 5.10 -11.46 -1.80
N GLY A 39 3.79 -11.22 -1.87
CA GLY A 39 2.89 -11.21 -0.70
C GLY A 39 2.96 -9.92 0.14
N ASN A 40 3.85 -8.98 -0.21
CA ASN A 40 3.99 -7.68 0.42
C ASN A 40 3.21 -6.60 -0.34
N SER A 41 2.60 -5.67 0.41
CA SER A 41 1.86 -4.53 -0.18
C SER A 41 2.74 -3.29 -0.20
N TYR A 42 3.01 -2.78 -1.40
CA TYR A 42 3.77 -1.57 -1.67
C TYR A 42 2.85 -0.43 -2.07
N TYR A 43 3.20 0.79 -1.69
CA TYR A 43 2.39 1.97 -1.91
C TYR A 43 3.21 3.06 -2.58
N PHE A 44 2.57 3.84 -3.44
CA PHE A 44 3.24 4.77 -4.34
C PHE A 44 2.69 6.19 -4.22
N CYS A 45 3.55 7.17 -4.47
CA CYS A 45 3.18 8.58 -4.41
C CYS A 45 2.33 9.00 -5.62
N SER A 46 2.44 8.26 -6.71
CA SER A 46 1.79 8.54 -7.98
C SER A 46 1.58 7.27 -8.79
N THR A 47 0.68 7.33 -9.77
CA THR A 47 0.46 6.24 -10.74
C THR A 47 1.74 5.90 -11.50
N SER A 48 2.56 6.90 -11.84
CA SER A 48 3.82 6.68 -12.55
C SER A 48 4.81 5.82 -11.76
N CYS A 49 4.96 6.07 -10.46
CA CYS A 49 5.78 5.22 -9.58
C CYS A 49 5.22 3.81 -9.48
N LYS A 50 3.90 3.66 -9.36
CA LYS A 50 3.25 2.35 -9.37
C LYS A 50 3.53 1.59 -10.68
N GLU A 51 3.35 2.23 -11.83
CA GLU A 51 3.56 1.60 -13.15
C GLU A 51 5.03 1.21 -13.36
N GLU A 52 5.96 2.04 -12.89
CA GLU A 52 7.39 1.74 -12.96
C GLU A 52 7.76 0.54 -12.08
N PHE A 53 7.19 0.48 -10.87
CA PHE A 53 7.30 -0.67 -9.99
C PHE A 53 6.67 -1.93 -10.61
N ASP A 54 5.45 -1.84 -11.16
CA ASP A 54 4.76 -2.98 -11.77
C ASP A 54 5.49 -3.55 -13.00
N LYS A 55 6.27 -2.72 -13.70
CA LYS A 55 7.11 -3.17 -14.83
C LYS A 55 8.29 -4.02 -14.40
N ASN A 56 8.94 -3.65 -13.28
CA ASN A 56 10.08 -4.39 -12.77
C ASN A 56 10.23 -4.26 -11.25
N PRO A 57 9.39 -4.94 -10.47
CA PRO A 57 9.35 -4.76 -9.02
C PRO A 57 10.63 -5.24 -8.33
N GLY A 58 11.27 -6.31 -8.84
CA GLY A 58 12.51 -6.85 -8.28
C GLY A 58 13.72 -5.91 -8.37
N ASN A 59 13.65 -4.81 -9.15
CA ASN A 59 14.67 -3.77 -9.13
C ASN A 59 14.50 -2.77 -7.97
N PHE A 60 13.31 -2.71 -7.37
CA PHE A 60 12.96 -1.74 -6.33
C PHE A 60 12.82 -2.39 -4.95
N VAL A 61 12.52 -3.68 -4.91
CA VAL A 61 12.41 -4.47 -3.69
C VAL A 61 13.23 -5.73 -3.85
N GLU A 62 14.19 -5.91 -2.94
CA GLU A 62 15.01 -7.12 -2.85
C GLU A 62 14.28 -8.11 -1.94
N ASP A 63 14.10 -9.36 -2.40
CA ASP A 63 13.59 -10.46 -1.58
C ASP A 63 14.73 -10.89 -0.64
N GLU A 64 14.58 -10.64 0.67
CA GLU A 64 15.55 -11.04 1.71
C GLU A 64 15.04 -12.24 2.52
#